data_AF-A0A7R7HVP7-F1
#
_entry.id   AF-A0A7R7HVP7-F1
#
_cell.length_a   1.000
_cell.length_b   1.000
_cell.length_c   1.000
_cell.angle_alpha   90.00
_cell.angle_beta   90.00
_cell.angle_gamma   90.00
#
_symmetry.space_group_name_H-M   'P 1'
#
loop_
_entity.id
_entity.type
_entity.pdbx_description
1 polymer ?
#
loop_
_entity_poly.entity_id
_entity_poly.type
_entity_poly.pdbx_seq_one_letter_code
_entity_poly.pdbx_strand_id
1 'polypeptide(L)'
;MSEPDPVQRLRDELESVGEQRRRLAETLADDRQPGDTADQAEGIERANELRRLDARIEQLQGLLAGGDTGTGLPFGTRAVLRFADGDTERIEIAPVPASGTTGAAITRDSPLARALTGHAVGDTITWRTPGGDASAELVELRPPAG
;
A
#
# COMPACT_ATOMS: atom_id res chain seq x y z
N MET A 1 3.19 18.98 -14.24
CA MET A 1 2.61 17.62 -14.26
C MET A 1 2.86 17.03 -12.89
N SER A 2 1.86 16.99 -12.01
CA SER A 2 2.00 16.30 -10.72
C SER A 2 2.16 14.82 -10.99
N GLU A 3 3.19 14.20 -10.41
CA GLU A 3 3.30 12.74 -10.41
C GLU A 3 2.03 12.13 -9.80
N PRO A 4 1.48 11.05 -10.39
CA PRO A 4 0.29 10.42 -9.86
C PRO A 4 0.59 9.90 -8.45
N ASP A 5 -0.40 10.12 -7.58
CA ASP A 5 -0.41 9.67 -6.20
C ASP A 5 -0.02 8.18 -6.12
N PRO A 6 0.80 7.75 -5.15
CA PRO A 6 1.21 6.35 -5.01
C PRO A 6 0.04 5.36 -4.94
N VAL A 7 -1.10 5.77 -4.36
CA VAL A 7 -2.32 4.96 -4.30
C VAL A 7 -2.98 4.85 -5.67
N GLN A 8 -2.99 5.95 -6.44
CA GLN A 8 -3.52 5.93 -7.80
C GLN A 8 -2.73 4.96 -8.70
N ARG A 9 -1.39 4.95 -8.59
CA ARG A 9 -0.56 3.98 -9.34
C ARG A 9 -0.89 2.53 -9.01
N LEU A 10 -1.16 2.21 -7.74
CA LEU A 10 -1.57 0.87 -7.33
C LEU A 10 -2.97 0.51 -7.85
N ARG A 11 -3.89 1.47 -7.90
CA ARG A 11 -5.23 1.28 -8.50
C ARG A 11 -5.14 1.04 -10.01
N ASP A 12 -4.35 1.84 -10.72
CA ASP A 12 -4.13 1.70 -12.17
C ASP A 12 -3.48 0.34 -12.50
N GLU A 13 -2.53 -0.09 -11.67
CA GLU A 13 -1.91 -1.41 -11.83
C GLU A 13 -2.91 -2.54 -11.56
N LEU A 14 -3.73 -2.43 -10.51
CA LEU A 14 -4.76 -3.44 -10.20
C LEU A 14 -5.76 -3.58 -11.35
N GLU A 15 -6.19 -2.47 -11.96
CA GLU A 15 -7.07 -2.47 -13.12
C GLU A 15 -6.43 -3.21 -14.30
N SER A 16 -5.19 -2.85 -14.64
CA SER A 16 -4.45 -3.48 -15.74
C SER A 16 -4.27 -4.99 -15.55
N VAL A 17 -3.88 -5.44 -14.35
CA VAL A 17 -3.72 -6.86 -14.05
C VAL A 17 -5.07 -7.58 -14.06
N GLY A 18 -6.13 -6.94 -13.57
CA GLY A 18 -7.50 -7.46 -13.59
C GLY A 18 -8.03 -7.69 -15.02
N GLU A 19 -7.74 -6.77 -15.95
CA GLU A 19 -8.09 -6.95 -17.35
C GLU A 19 -7.32 -8.11 -18.01
N GLN A 20 -6.02 -8.21 -17.75
CA GLN A 20 -5.19 -9.31 -18.28
C GLN A 20 -5.69 -10.66 -17.79
N ARG A 21 -6.03 -10.77 -16.51
CA ARG A 21 -6.60 -11.97 -15.89
C ARG A 21 -7.93 -12.36 -16.53
N ARG A 22 -8.79 -11.39 -16.85
CA ARG A 22 -10.08 -11.64 -17.51
C ARG A 22 -9.89 -12.16 -18.94
N ARG A 23 -9.07 -11.48 -19.75
CA ARG A 23 -8.76 -11.90 -21.11
C ARG A 23 -8.21 -13.32 -21.16
N LEU A 24 -7.29 -13.65 -20.26
CA LEU A 24 -6.71 -14.99 -20.18
C LEU A 24 -7.73 -16.06 -19.76
N ALA A 25 -8.59 -15.76 -18.80
CA ALA A 25 -9.66 -16.67 -18.37
C ALA A 25 -10.66 -16.98 -19.50
N GLU A 26 -10.98 -15.98 -20.33
CA GLU A 26 -11.86 -16.15 -21.50
C GLU A 26 -11.25 -17.11 -22.53
N THR A 27 -9.95 -16.97 -22.81
CA THR A 27 -9.25 -17.89 -23.73
C THR A 27 -9.19 -19.33 -23.22
N LEU A 28 -9.07 -19.54 -21.91
CA LEU A 28 -9.12 -20.87 -21.28
C LEU A 28 -10.51 -21.51 -21.31
N ALA A 29 -11.58 -20.71 -21.32
CA ALA A 29 -12.95 -21.21 -21.35
C ALA A 29 -13.37 -21.71 -22.74
N ASP A 30 -12.74 -21.20 -23.79
CA ASP A 30 -12.99 -21.53 -25.20
C ASP A 30 -12.28 -22.83 -25.63
N ASP A 31 -11.17 -23.18 -24.95
CA ASP A 31 -10.29 -24.34 -25.20
C ASP A 31 -10.89 -25.72 -24.80
N ARG A 32 -12.23 -25.87 -24.82
CA ARG A 32 -12.92 -27.12 -24.43
C ARG A 32 -12.86 -28.24 -25.50
N GLN A 33 -12.03 -28.10 -26.53
CA GLN A 33 -11.81 -29.19 -27.51
C GLN A 33 -10.60 -30.04 -27.09
N PRO A 34 -10.68 -31.38 -27.17
CA PRO A 34 -9.53 -32.23 -26.91
C PRO A 34 -8.50 -32.05 -28.04
N GLY A 35 -7.51 -31.19 -27.80
CA GLY A 35 -6.32 -31.00 -28.64
C GLY A 35 -5.19 -31.97 -28.30
N ASP A 36 -4.18 -32.02 -29.17
CA ASP A 36 -3.00 -32.87 -29.03
C ASP A 36 -2.15 -32.45 -27.81
N THR A 37 -1.10 -33.20 -27.45
CA THR A 37 -0.24 -32.95 -26.28
C THR A 37 0.30 -31.51 -26.21
N ALA A 38 0.47 -30.85 -27.36
CA ALA A 38 0.89 -29.44 -27.45
C ALA A 38 -0.20 -28.49 -26.90
N ASP A 39 -1.47 -28.70 -27.26
CA ASP A 39 -2.59 -27.89 -26.78
C ASP A 39 -2.79 -28.07 -25.26
N GLN A 40 -2.54 -29.29 -24.75
CA GLN A 40 -2.54 -29.55 -23.31
C GLN A 40 -1.42 -28.79 -22.57
N ALA A 41 -0.23 -28.69 -23.17
CA ALA A 41 0.88 -27.93 -22.59
C ALA A 41 0.56 -26.42 -22.55
N GLU A 42 0.01 -25.87 -23.64
CA GLU A 42 -0.41 -24.46 -23.67
C GLU A 42 -1.51 -24.16 -22.65
N GLY A 43 -2.48 -25.06 -22.48
CA GLY A 43 -3.51 -24.95 -21.44
C GLY A 43 -2.92 -24.90 -20.02
N ILE A 44 -1.91 -25.73 -19.74
CA ILE A 44 -1.19 -25.72 -18.44
C ILE A 44 -0.43 -24.40 -18.24
N GLU A 45 0.24 -23.89 -19.27
CA GLU A 45 0.95 -22.62 -19.20
C GLU A 45 0.02 -21.44 -18.94
N ARG A 46 -1.13 -21.39 -19.64
CA ARG A 46 -2.16 -20.36 -19.44
C ARG A 46 -2.77 -20.46 -18.04
N ALA A 47 -3.02 -21.66 -17.52
CA ALA A 47 -3.49 -21.85 -16.15
C ALA A 47 -2.45 -21.39 -15.10
N ASN A 48 -1.16 -21.61 -15.37
CA ASN A 48 -0.08 -21.11 -14.51
C ASN A 48 -0.01 -19.58 -14.51
N GLU A 49 -0.14 -18.95 -15.68
CA GLU A 49 -0.19 -17.50 -15.79
C GLU A 49 -1.41 -16.92 -15.08
N LEU A 50 -2.58 -17.56 -15.18
CA LEU A 50 -3.77 -17.13 -14.45
C LEU A 50 -3.54 -17.13 -12.93
N ARG A 51 -2.87 -18.17 -12.39
CA ARG A 51 -2.48 -18.21 -10.98
C ARG A 51 -1.50 -17.12 -10.59
N ARG A 52 -0.56 -16.75 -11.47
CA ARG A 52 0.36 -15.62 -11.24
C ARG A 52 -0.38 -14.29 -11.20
N LEU A 53 -1.32 -14.08 -12.11
CA LEU A 53 -2.16 -12.89 -12.15
C LEU A 53 -3.07 -12.80 -10.91
N ASP A 54 -3.69 -13.91 -10.49
CA ASP A 54 -4.49 -13.97 -9.26
C ASP A 54 -3.64 -13.63 -8.02
N ALA A 55 -2.43 -14.18 -7.90
CA ALA A 55 -1.52 -13.84 -6.80
C ALA A 55 -1.08 -12.36 -6.82
N ARG A 56 -0.87 -11.78 -8.00
CA ARG A 56 -0.56 -10.34 -8.14
C ARG A 56 -1.76 -9.48 -7.77
N ILE A 57 -2.97 -9.88 -8.15
CA ILE A 57 -4.22 -9.21 -7.75
C ILE A 57 -4.36 -9.26 -6.23
N GLU A 58 -4.19 -10.42 -5.59
CA GLU A 58 -4.23 -10.53 -4.12
C GLU A 58 -3.16 -9.66 -3.45
N GLN A 59 -1.95 -9.59 -4.01
CA GLN A 59 -0.90 -8.71 -3.49
C GLN A 59 -1.29 -7.23 -3.61
N LEU A 60 -1.76 -6.78 -4.77
CA LEU A 60 -2.16 -5.40 -5.01
C LEU A 60 -3.40 -5.02 -4.19
N GLN A 61 -4.38 -5.91 -4.13
CA GLN A 61 -5.53 -5.80 -3.25
C GLN A 61 -5.09 -5.79 -1.79
N GLY A 62 -4.09 -6.56 -1.37
CA GLY A 62 -3.53 -6.53 -0.03
C GLY A 62 -2.76 -5.25 0.29
N LEU A 63 -2.13 -4.61 -0.69
CA LEU A 63 -1.49 -3.30 -0.53
C LEU A 63 -2.53 -2.18 -0.42
N LEU A 64 -3.61 -2.26 -1.20
CA LEU A 64 -4.75 -1.34 -1.18
C LEU A 64 -5.64 -1.54 0.06
N ALA A 65 -5.95 -2.79 0.39
CA ALA A 65 -6.73 -3.24 1.55
C ALA A 65 -5.88 -3.32 2.83
N GLY A 66 -4.56 -3.21 2.72
CA GLY A 66 -3.66 -2.99 3.83
C GLY A 66 -3.96 -1.70 4.59
N GLY A 67 -4.96 -0.90 4.17
CA GLY A 67 -5.69 0.02 5.04
C GLY A 67 -6.49 -0.63 6.18
N ASP A 68 -6.59 -1.97 6.30
CA ASP A 68 -7.45 -2.64 7.31
C ASP A 68 -6.93 -3.98 7.87
N THR A 69 -5.64 -4.28 7.85
CA THR A 69 -5.09 -5.38 8.68
C THR A 69 -4.78 -4.90 10.09
N GLY A 70 -5.75 -4.28 10.78
CA GLY A 70 -5.86 -4.10 12.24
C GLY A 70 -4.68 -3.51 13.04
N THR A 71 -3.58 -3.13 12.40
CA THR A 71 -2.30 -2.83 13.03
C THR A 71 -1.52 -1.84 12.16
N GLY A 72 -2.05 -0.63 11.95
CA GLY A 72 -1.32 0.44 11.28
C GLY A 72 -2.22 1.50 10.65
N LEU A 73 -1.67 2.69 10.42
CA LEU A 73 -2.34 3.75 9.68
C LEU A 73 -2.38 3.44 8.16
N PRO A 74 -3.46 3.83 7.44
CA PRO A 74 -3.55 3.67 5.99
C PRO A 74 -2.50 4.52 5.26
N PHE A 75 -2.07 4.06 4.08
CA PHE A 75 -1.14 4.83 3.24
C PHE A 75 -1.79 6.14 2.78
N GLY A 76 -1.01 7.21 2.70
CA GLY A 76 -1.49 8.58 2.47
C GLY A 76 -2.04 9.28 3.72
N THR A 77 -2.02 8.61 4.89
CA THR A 77 -2.33 9.29 6.16
C THR A 77 -1.27 10.34 6.43
N ARG A 78 -1.68 11.57 6.70
CA ARG A 78 -0.81 12.68 7.09
C ARG A 78 -0.98 12.98 8.56
N ALA A 79 0.12 13.25 9.24
CA ALA A 79 0.10 13.72 10.61
C ALA A 79 0.99 14.94 10.80
N VAL A 80 0.64 15.77 11.78
CA VAL A 80 1.45 16.89 12.24
C VAL A 80 1.80 16.63 13.69
N LEU A 81 3.09 16.59 13.98
CA LEU A 81 3.64 16.39 15.32
C LEU A 81 4.20 17.71 15.84
N ARG A 82 4.02 17.98 17.12
CA ARG A 82 4.65 19.10 17.82
C ARG A 82 5.59 18.58 18.90
N PHE A 83 6.86 18.95 18.80
CA PHE A 83 7.89 18.59 19.77
C PHE A 83 7.92 19.57 20.94
N ALA A 84 8.63 19.20 22.01
CA ALA A 84 8.69 19.96 23.25
C ALA A 84 9.40 21.33 23.11
N ASP A 85 10.25 21.48 22.09
CA ASP A 85 10.89 22.74 21.70
C ASP A 85 9.95 23.69 20.94
N GLY A 86 8.75 23.22 20.60
CA GLY A 86 7.75 23.96 19.84
C GLY A 86 7.84 23.76 18.33
N ASP A 87 8.81 22.99 17.84
CA ASP A 87 8.91 22.68 16.42
C ASP A 87 7.79 21.73 15.99
N THR A 88 7.33 21.90 14.74
CA THR A 88 6.32 21.04 14.15
C THR A 88 6.84 20.32 12.93
N GLU A 89 6.60 19.01 12.86
CA GLU A 89 6.97 18.18 11.73
C GLU A 89 5.73 17.57 11.08
N ARG A 90 5.70 17.63 9.75
CA ARG A 90 4.66 16.98 8.95
C ARG A 90 5.20 15.65 8.45
N ILE A 91 4.39 14.61 8.59
CA ILE A 91 4.73 13.26 8.15
C ILE A 91 3.61 12.68 7.29
N GLU A 92 3.99 11.76 6.41
CA GLU A 92 3.04 11.00 5.58
C GLU A 92 3.40 9.52 5.59
N ILE A 93 2.39 8.65 5.77
CA ILE A 93 2.55 7.21 5.71
C ILE A 93 2.60 6.77 4.25
N ALA A 94 3.77 6.36 3.77
CA ALA A 94 3.99 5.95 2.39
C ALA A 94 4.58 4.54 2.31
N PRO A 95 4.34 3.79 1.22
CA PRO A 95 4.91 2.44 1.06
C PRO A 95 6.44 2.45 0.90
N VAL A 96 7.01 3.55 0.41
CA VAL A 96 8.45 3.79 0.35
C VAL A 96 8.75 5.22 0.82
N PRO A 97 9.90 5.47 1.47
CA PRO A 97 10.32 6.84 1.78
C PRO A 97 10.53 7.59 0.47
N ALA A 98 9.67 8.57 0.19
CA ALA A 98 9.79 9.40 -1.01
C ALA A 98 10.63 10.64 -0.68
N SER A 99 11.76 10.81 -1.37
CA SER A 99 12.52 12.06 -1.37
C SER A 99 11.78 13.08 -2.21
N GLY A 100 10.99 13.98 -1.60
CA GLY A 100 10.31 15.05 -2.34
C GLY A 100 9.02 15.61 -1.71
N THR A 101 8.46 14.97 -0.67
CA THR A 101 7.30 15.52 0.05
C THR A 101 7.74 16.68 0.95
N THR A 102 6.87 17.68 1.16
CA THR A 102 7.05 18.82 2.10
C THR A 102 7.11 18.39 3.59
N GLY A 103 7.40 17.12 3.86
CA GLY A 103 7.42 16.46 5.15
C GLY A 103 8.11 15.10 5.06
N ALA A 104 8.39 14.46 6.19
CA ALA A 104 9.05 13.17 6.23
C ALA A 104 8.09 12.05 5.82
N ALA A 105 8.38 11.37 4.71
CA ALA A 105 7.66 10.17 4.30
C ALA A 105 8.19 8.96 5.09
N ILE A 106 7.33 8.31 5.85
CA ILE A 106 7.68 7.13 6.66
C ILE A 106 6.89 5.91 6.24
N THR A 107 7.49 4.74 6.40
CA THR A 107 6.80 3.46 6.17
C THR A 107 5.90 3.11 7.35
N ARG A 108 4.85 2.31 7.08
CA ARG A 108 3.94 1.82 8.13
C ARG A 108 4.66 1.04 9.23
N ASP A 109 5.73 0.34 8.88
CA ASP A 109 6.51 -0.47 9.82
C ASP A 109 7.43 0.37 10.73
N SER A 110 7.55 1.68 10.45
CA SER A 110 8.38 2.56 11.25
C SER A 110 7.87 2.65 12.70
N PRO A 111 8.77 2.77 13.70
CA PRO A 111 8.38 2.96 15.10
C PRO A 111 7.40 4.12 15.30
N LEU A 112 7.56 5.19 14.52
CA LEU A 112 6.69 6.36 14.56
C LEU A 112 5.27 6.06 14.02
N ALA A 113 5.15 5.40 12.87
CA ALA A 113 3.86 5.01 12.32
C ALA A 113 3.08 4.07 13.26
N ARG A 114 3.79 3.17 13.93
CA ARG A 114 3.21 2.29 14.95
C ARG A 114 2.79 3.06 16.20
N ALA A 115 3.58 4.03 16.65
CA ALA A 115 3.22 4.88 17.78
C ALA A 115 1.97 5.73 17.50
N LEU A 116 1.78 6.19 16.27
CA LEU A 116 0.58 6.93 15.86
C LEU A 116 -0.68 6.07 15.81
N THR A 117 -0.52 4.75 15.66
CA THR A 117 -1.66 3.84 15.55
C THR A 117 -2.41 3.79 16.87
N GLY A 118 -3.69 4.17 16.87
CA GLY A 118 -4.56 4.15 18.06
C GLY A 118 -4.51 5.41 18.93
N HIS A 119 -3.73 6.43 18.56
CA HIS A 119 -3.72 7.72 19.24
C HIS A 119 -4.61 8.74 18.51
N ALA A 120 -5.13 9.70 19.28
CA ALA A 120 -5.96 10.78 18.78
C ALA A 120 -5.22 12.13 18.80
N VAL A 121 -5.76 13.10 18.07
CA VAL A 121 -5.27 14.48 18.12
C VAL A 121 -5.34 14.99 19.56
N GLY A 122 -4.24 15.53 20.06
CA GLY A 122 -4.03 15.98 21.44
C GLY A 122 -3.25 14.99 22.31
N ASP A 123 -3.03 13.76 21.85
CA ASP A 123 -2.23 12.78 22.60
C ASP A 123 -0.72 13.01 22.41
N THR A 124 0.05 12.72 23.46
CA THR A 124 1.51 12.64 23.37
C THR A 124 1.91 11.21 23.02
N ILE A 125 2.58 11.05 21.88
CA ILE A 125 3.12 9.78 21.42
C ILE A 125 4.63 9.69 21.70
N THR A 126 5.11 8.49 22.00
CA THR A 126 6.53 8.21 22.25
C THR A 126 6.98 7.05 21.37
N TRP A 127 8.13 7.18 20.71
CA TRP A 127 8.69 6.15 19.83
C TRP A 127 10.21 6.06 19.96
N ARG A 128 10.76 4.92 19.56
CA ARG A 128 12.22 4.69 19.59
C ARG A 128 12.87 5.19 18.31
N THR A 129 13.95 5.95 18.46
CA THR A 129 14.84 6.36 17.37
C THR A 129 16.27 5.82 17.62
N PRO A 130 17.16 5.81 16.62
CA PRO A 130 18.56 5.45 16.84
C PRO A 130 19.27 6.32 17.88
N GLY A 131 18.81 7.56 18.10
CA GLY A 131 19.36 8.50 19.08
C GLY A 131 18.75 8.39 20.49
N GLY A 132 17.79 7.49 20.71
CA GLY A 132 17.03 7.36 21.96
C GLY A 132 15.51 7.46 21.74
N ASP A 133 14.76 7.47 22.83
CA ASP A 133 13.30 7.62 22.76
C ASP A 133 12.95 9.09 22.47
N ALA A 134 12.09 9.31 21.49
CA ALA A 134 11.56 10.61 21.10
C ALA A 134 10.07 10.69 21.44
N SER A 135 9.57 11.89 21.73
CA SER A 135 8.16 12.12 22.01
C SER A 135 7.68 13.42 21.38
N ALA A 136 6.41 13.43 20.98
CA ALA A 136 5.76 14.59 20.39
C ALA A 136 4.24 14.52 20.63
N GLU A 137 3.60 15.67 20.63
CA GLU A 137 2.15 15.79 20.65
C GLU A 137 1.59 15.68 19.23
N LEU A 138 0.54 14.86 19.06
CA LEU A 138 -0.17 14.72 17.81
C LEU A 138 -1.14 15.90 17.61
N VAL A 139 -0.78 16.85 16.75
CA VAL A 139 -1.57 18.07 16.51
C VAL A 139 -2.63 17.87 15.43
N GLU A 140 -2.34 17.05 14.43
CA GLU A 140 -3.27 16.76 13.34
C GLU A 140 -3.07 15.33 12.86
N LEU A 141 -4.17 14.62 12.59
CA LEU A 141 -4.17 13.30 11.96
C LEU A 141 -5.24 13.29 10.87
N ARG A 142 -4.82 13.12 9.62
CA ARG A 142 -5.66 13.15 8.43
C ARG A 142 -5.51 11.84 7.68
N PRO A 143 -6.51 10.95 7.71
CA PRO A 143 -6.51 9.80 6.81
C PRO A 143 -6.56 10.26 5.34
N PRO A 144 -6.10 9.42 4.40
CA PRO A 144 -6.21 9.72 2.97
C PRO A 144 -7.68 9.94 2.60
N ALA A 145 -7.95 10.87 1.68
CA ALA A 145 -9.27 10.98 1.08
C ALA A 145 -9.55 9.72 0.24
N GLY A 146 -10.65 9.02 0.55
CA GLY A 146 -11.06 7.77 -0.10
C GLY A 146 -11.41 7.93 -1.57
#